data_AF-A0A382DCJ0-F1
#
_entry.id   AF-A0A382DCJ0-F1
#
_cell.length_a   1.000
_cell.length_b   1.000
_cell.length_c   1.000
_cell.angle_alpha   90.00
_cell.angle_beta   90.00
_cell.angle_gamma   90.00
#
_symmetry.space_group_name_H-M   'P 1'
#
loop_
_entity.id
_entity.type
_entity.pdbx_description
1 polymer ?
#
loop_
_entity_poly.entity_id
_entity_poly.type
_entity_poly.pdbx_seq_one_letter_code
_entity_poly.pdbx_strand_id
1 'polypeptide(L)'
;MTRTRSILHSLISLTVIALVSITSAQQADDDTSAPGFNPVSSDRLLNAESEPQNWLMYSGNYKAQRYSALNQLDRRNVAELEIAWVH
;
A
#
# COMPACT_ATOMS: atom_id res chain seq x y z
N MET A 1 -29.66 -31.97 46.79
CA MET A 1 -30.22 -31.01 45.81
C MET A 1 -29.13 -30.01 45.38
N THR A 2 -28.02 -30.48 44.79
CA THR A 2 -26.83 -29.64 44.47
C THR A 2 -26.12 -30.04 43.17
N ARG A 3 -26.52 -31.14 42.52
CA ARG A 3 -25.84 -31.66 41.31
C ARG A 3 -26.32 -31.02 40.00
N THR A 4 -27.54 -30.50 39.95
CA THR A 4 -28.13 -29.89 38.74
C THR A 4 -27.64 -28.44 38.50
N ARG A 5 -27.19 -27.74 39.54
CA ARG A 5 -26.65 -26.37 39.44
C ARG A 5 -25.23 -26.33 38.85
N SER A 6 -24.44 -27.39 38.99
CA SER A 6 -23.05 -27.43 38.47
C SER A 6 -22.97 -27.69 36.96
N ILE A 7 -23.88 -28.53 36.44
CA ILE A 7 -23.94 -28.88 35.01
C ILE A 7 -24.39 -27.69 34.15
N LEU A 8 -25.28 -26.85 34.70
CA LEU A 8 -25.79 -25.66 34.00
C LEU A 8 -24.71 -24.58 33.81
N HIS A 9 -23.85 -24.34 34.80
CA HIS A 9 -22.76 -23.36 34.68
C HIS A 9 -21.63 -23.87 33.76
N SER A 10 -21.37 -25.19 33.74
CA SER A 10 -20.39 -25.80 32.83
C SER A 10 -20.82 -25.68 31.35
N LEU A 11 -22.12 -25.82 31.06
CA LEU A 11 -22.66 -25.65 29.71
C LEU A 11 -22.67 -24.19 29.23
N ILE A 12 -22.92 -23.24 30.13
CA ILE A 12 -22.93 -21.79 29.85
C ILE A 12 -21.50 -21.29 29.61
N SER A 13 -20.51 -21.78 30.36
CA SER A 13 -19.10 -21.46 30.14
C SER A 13 -18.56 -22.02 28.82
N LEU A 14 -19.04 -23.19 28.38
CA LEU A 14 -18.58 -23.82 27.13
C LEU A 14 -19.17 -23.14 25.88
N THR A 15 -20.35 -22.52 25.98
CA THR A 15 -20.98 -21.79 24.87
C THR A 15 -20.40 -20.39 24.66
N VAL A 16 -19.92 -19.72 25.71
CA VAL A 16 -19.25 -18.39 25.59
C VAL A 16 -17.87 -18.51 24.91
N ILE A 17 -17.13 -19.59 25.16
CA ILE A 17 -15.81 -19.81 24.55
C ILE A 17 -15.92 -20.10 23.05
N ALA A 18 -16.96 -20.81 22.62
CA ALA A 18 -17.18 -21.09 21.19
C ALA A 18 -17.57 -19.84 20.38
N LEU A 19 -18.25 -18.85 21.00
CA LEU A 19 -18.64 -17.62 20.32
C LEU A 19 -17.45 -16.64 20.14
N VAL A 20 -16.49 -16.65 21.07
CA VAL A 20 -15.28 -15.81 21.01
C VAL A 20 -14.32 -16.28 19.90
N SER A 21 -14.20 -17.59 19.67
CA SER A 21 -13.31 -18.16 18.64
C SER A 21 -13.77 -17.93 17.20
N ILE A 22 -15.05 -17.56 16.97
CA ILE A 22 -15.56 -17.27 15.62
C ILE A 22 -15.13 -15.86 15.18
N THR A 23 -14.81 -14.96 16.12
CA THR A 23 -14.39 -13.57 15.79
C THR A 23 -12.91 -13.48 15.41
N SER A 24 -12.06 -14.43 15.84
CA SER A 24 -10.61 -14.38 15.60
C SER A 24 -10.14 -15.06 14.32
N ALA A 25 -11.03 -15.66 13.53
CA ALA A 25 -10.68 -16.35 12.27
C ALA A 25 -10.62 -15.43 11.05
N GLN A 26 -10.73 -14.11 11.24
CA GLN A 26 -10.79 -13.13 10.16
C GLN A 26 -9.81 -11.98 10.39
N GLN A 27 -8.54 -12.32 10.60
CA GLN A 27 -7.44 -11.40 10.29
C GLN A 27 -6.92 -11.81 8.91
N ALA A 28 -7.47 -11.19 7.87
CA ALA A 28 -6.81 -11.17 6.58
C ALA A 28 -5.58 -10.26 6.75
N ASP A 29 -4.39 -10.82 6.58
CA ASP A 29 -3.18 -10.03 6.32
C ASP A 29 -3.41 -9.30 4.99
N ASP A 30 -3.87 -8.05 5.08
CA ASP A 30 -3.92 -7.11 3.96
C ASP A 30 -2.51 -6.58 3.70
N ASP A 31 -1.62 -7.47 3.27
CA ASP A 31 -0.23 -7.15 2.89
C ASP A 31 -0.17 -6.41 1.53
N THR A 32 -1.32 -6.00 1.00
CA THR A 32 -1.45 -5.19 -0.22
C THR A 32 -1.97 -3.78 0.12
N SER A 33 -1.35 -3.14 1.11
CA SER A 33 -1.49 -1.70 1.25
C SER A 33 -0.83 -1.03 0.04
N ALA A 34 -1.65 -0.57 -0.91
CA ALA A 34 -1.17 0.27 -2.00
C ALA A 34 -0.32 1.42 -1.42
N PRO A 35 0.75 1.85 -2.11
CA PRO A 35 1.54 2.98 -1.65
C PRO A 35 0.60 4.12 -1.30
N GLY A 36 0.69 4.61 -0.06
CA GLY A 36 -0.16 5.69 0.41
C GLY A 36 -0.09 6.86 -0.57
N PHE A 37 -1.24 7.39 -0.97
CA PHE A 37 -1.28 8.56 -1.83
C PHE A 37 -0.55 9.72 -1.13
N ASN A 38 0.49 10.26 -1.79
CA ASN A 38 1.17 11.46 -1.35
C ASN A 38 0.65 12.66 -2.16
N PRO A 39 -0.12 13.58 -1.55
CA PRO A 39 -0.63 14.75 -2.24
C PRO A 39 0.48 15.59 -2.89
N VAL A 40 0.14 16.27 -3.98
CA VAL A 40 1.05 17.22 -4.62
C VAL A 40 0.90 18.57 -3.92
N SER A 41 1.82 18.87 -3.00
CA SER A 41 1.90 20.16 -2.31
C SER A 41 2.79 21.17 -3.04
N SER A 42 2.67 22.45 -2.70
CA SER A 42 3.54 23.51 -3.24
C SER A 42 5.02 23.24 -2.97
N ASP A 43 5.38 22.81 -1.77
CA ASP A 43 6.78 22.48 -1.42
C ASP A 43 7.30 21.29 -2.20
N ARG A 44 6.46 20.30 -2.49
CA ARG A 44 6.82 19.17 -3.34
C ARG A 44 7.09 19.61 -4.77
N LEU A 45 6.29 20.53 -5.31
CA LEU A 45 6.52 21.11 -6.63
C LEU A 45 7.81 21.94 -6.66
N LEU A 46 8.10 22.71 -5.60
CA LEU A 46 9.36 23.47 -5.47
C LEU A 46 10.58 22.55 -5.50
N ASN A 47 10.45 21.34 -4.93
CA ASN A 47 11.51 20.35 -4.84
C ASN A 47 11.37 19.20 -5.86
N ALA A 48 10.64 19.38 -6.96
CA ALA A 48 10.34 18.29 -7.91
C ALA A 48 11.60 17.58 -8.45
N GLU A 49 12.76 18.26 -8.49
CA GLU A 49 14.04 17.68 -8.91
C GLU A 49 14.53 16.53 -7.99
N SER A 50 14.04 16.42 -6.75
CA SER A 50 14.40 15.34 -5.81
C SER A 50 13.63 14.03 -6.08
N GLU A 51 12.62 14.06 -6.95
CA GLU A 51 11.80 12.90 -7.32
C GLU A 51 11.88 12.63 -8.84
N PRO A 52 13.06 12.25 -9.40
CA PRO A 52 13.26 12.14 -10.85
C PRO A 52 12.37 11.09 -11.55
N GLN A 53 11.77 10.17 -10.78
CA GLN A 53 10.79 9.19 -11.23
C GLN A 53 9.39 9.79 -11.47
N ASN A 54 9.10 10.99 -10.95
CA ASN A 54 7.79 11.63 -11.04
C ASN A 54 7.84 12.87 -11.95
N TRP A 55 6.86 13.00 -12.85
CA TRP A 55 6.69 14.19 -13.69
C TRP A 55 5.52 15.05 -13.19
N LEU A 56 5.79 15.93 -12.23
CA LEU A 56 4.74 16.63 -11.47
C LEU A 56 4.23 17.93 -12.11
N MET A 57 4.93 18.43 -13.13
CA MET A 57 4.66 19.73 -13.77
C MET A 57 4.89 19.67 -15.28
N TYR A 58 4.23 20.52 -16.07
CA TYR A 58 4.29 20.48 -17.54
C TYR A 58 5.70 20.40 -18.15
N SER A 59 6.69 21.11 -17.58
CA SER A 59 8.08 21.14 -18.08
C SER A 59 9.10 20.51 -17.11
N GLY A 60 8.64 19.58 -16.26
CA GLY A 60 9.44 18.89 -15.25
C GLY A 60 9.51 19.67 -13.93
N ASN A 61 10.03 20.90 -13.98
CA ASN A 61 10.17 21.78 -12.80
C ASN A 61 10.02 23.27 -13.18
N TYR A 62 10.14 24.17 -12.19
CA TYR A 62 10.04 25.62 -12.40
C TYR A 62 11.14 26.23 -13.29
N LYS A 63 12.28 25.56 -13.48
CA LYS A 63 13.33 25.99 -14.43
C LYS A 63 12.99 25.62 -15.88
N ALA A 64 11.95 24.79 -16.09
CA ALA A 64 11.45 24.38 -17.40
C ALA A 64 12.48 23.74 -18.35
N GLN A 65 13.49 23.05 -17.80
CA GLN A 65 14.58 22.48 -18.58
C GLN A 65 14.23 21.18 -19.31
N ARG A 66 13.13 20.51 -18.93
CA ARG A 66 12.75 19.17 -19.44
C ARG A 66 13.86 18.12 -19.32
N TYR A 67 14.70 18.24 -18.29
CA TYR A 67 15.80 17.33 -18.00
C TYR A 67 15.39 16.31 -16.92
N SER A 68 15.76 15.03 -17.10
CA SER A 68 15.59 13.97 -16.09
C SER A 68 16.95 13.44 -15.64
N ALA A 69 17.08 13.18 -14.34
CA ALA A 69 18.27 12.55 -13.76
C ALA A 69 18.26 11.01 -13.84
N LEU A 70 17.18 10.40 -14.35
CA LEU A 70 17.11 8.96 -14.57
C LEU A 70 18.13 8.53 -15.63
N ASN A 71 18.83 7.43 -15.36
CA ASN A 71 19.91 6.93 -16.20
C ASN A 71 19.80 5.42 -16.50
N GLN A 72 18.65 4.81 -16.23
CA GLN A 72 18.42 3.39 -16.54
C GLN A 72 18.53 3.12 -18.05
N LEU A 73 18.17 4.10 -18.87
CA LEU A 73 18.34 4.11 -20.32
C LEU A 73 19.48 5.05 -20.69
N ASP A 74 20.43 4.54 -21.46
CA ASP A 74 21.58 5.30 -21.93
C ASP A 74 22.04 4.83 -23.32
N ARG A 75 23.11 5.44 -23.84
CA ARG A 75 23.61 5.21 -25.20
C ARG A 75 24.03 3.75 -25.47
N ARG A 76 24.25 2.95 -24.44
CA ARG A 76 24.69 1.56 -24.53
C ARG A 76 23.51 0.59 -24.68
N ASN A 77 22.36 0.89 -24.06
CA ASN A 77 21.21 -0.02 -24.00
C ASN A 77 19.94 0.54 -24.66
N VAL A 78 19.92 1.80 -25.14
CA VAL A 78 18.74 2.39 -25.81
C VAL A 78 18.28 1.57 -27.03
N ALA A 79 19.18 0.81 -27.66
CA ALA A 79 18.87 -0.08 -28.78
C ALA A 79 18.01 -1.29 -28.38
N GLU A 80 17.91 -1.62 -27.09
CA GLU A 80 17.15 -2.75 -26.55
C GLU A 80 15.72 -2.34 -26.14
N LEU A 81 15.33 -1.08 -26.35
CA LEU A 81 14.00 -0.58 -26.00
C LEU A 81 12.91 -1.20 -26.88
N GLU A 82 11.89 -1.75 -26.23
CA GLU A 82 10.70 -2.30 -26.87
C GLU A 82 9.43 -1.65 -26.32
N ILE A 83 8.33 -1.76 -27.07
CA ILE A 83 7.03 -1.24 -26.65
C ILE A 83 6.53 -2.06 -25.46
N ALA A 84 6.26 -1.38 -24.34
CA ALA A 84 5.69 -2.03 -23.16
C ALA A 84 4.17 -2.24 -23.26
N TRP A 85 3.42 -1.25 -23.77
CA TRP A 85 1.96 -1.26 -23.88
C TRP A 85 1.44 -0.14 -24.81
N VAL A 86 0.18 -0.23 -25.23
CA VAL A 86 -0.55 0.78 -26.03
C VAL A 86 -1.96 0.96 -25.44
N HIS A 87 -2.51 2.17 -25.45
CA HIS A 87 -3.88 2.50 -24.98
C HIS A 87 -4.84 2.78 -26.13
#